data_AF-A0A1X9YUL8-F1
#
_entry.id   AF-A0A1X9YUL8-F1
#
_cell.length_a   1.000
_cell.length_b   1.000
_cell.length_c   1.000
_cell.angle_alpha   90.00
_cell.angle_beta   90.00
_cell.angle_gamma   90.00
#
_symmetry.space_group_name_H-M   'P 1'
#
loop_
_entity.id
_entity.type
_entity.pdbx_description
1 polymer ?
#
loop_
_entity_poly.entity_id
_entity_poly.type
_entity_poly.pdbx_seq_one_letter_code
_entity_poly.pdbx_strand_id
1 'polypeptide(L)'
;MSSVFSTYIELGFHHIFDFKAYDHMLFLLALSAIYTLQDWRKVIALVTSFTIGHSITLALATFKIIQFDTALIEFLIPVTILLTCVTNFFKLKGAAAKQPTIFSLHNLMAVFFGLIHGMGFSNFLRQMLGRNGNIWQQLLAFNIGIELGQLLIVGIILVLGFLAMHLFRAKKRDWIMVLSSAAAGISLILMMETSIF
;
A
#
# COMPACT_ATOMS: atom_id res chain seq x y z
N MET A 1 -25.93 18.07 1.48
CA MET A 1 -24.56 18.32 1.96
C MET A 1 -23.99 17.00 2.45
N SER A 2 -22.81 16.59 1.99
CA SER A 2 -22.15 15.38 2.50
C SER A 2 -21.81 15.57 3.97
N SER A 3 -21.94 14.53 4.79
CA SER A 3 -21.49 14.58 6.18
C SER A 3 -19.96 14.70 6.24
N VAL A 4 -19.41 15.25 7.32
CA VAL A 4 -17.96 15.31 7.55
C VAL A 4 -17.34 13.92 7.39
N PHE A 5 -17.98 12.89 7.94
CA PHE A 5 -17.53 11.50 7.82
C PHE A 5 -17.42 11.04 6.36
N SER A 6 -18.44 11.31 5.53
CA SER A 6 -18.42 10.94 4.10
C SER A 6 -17.33 11.67 3.33
N THR A 7 -17.08 12.94 3.65
CA THR A 7 -16.01 13.72 3.01
C THR A 7 -14.63 13.14 3.31
N TYR A 8 -14.39 12.66 4.53
CA TYR A 8 -13.10 12.04 4.87
C TYR A 8 -12.94 10.63 4.28
N ILE A 9 -14.03 9.85 4.14
CA ILE A 9 -13.99 8.60 3.36
C ILE A 9 -13.57 8.89 1.93
N GLU A 10 -14.21 9.86 1.29
CA GLU A 10 -13.90 10.23 -0.09
C GLU A 10 -12.45 10.74 -0.22
N LEU A 11 -11.98 11.53 0.73
CA LEU A 11 -10.59 11.98 0.78
C LEU A 11 -9.60 10.81 0.88
N GLY A 12 -9.87 9.83 1.74
CA GLY A 12 -9.03 8.63 1.90
C GLY A 12 -9.05 7.75 0.67
N PHE A 13 -10.22 7.62 0.03
CA PHE A 13 -10.36 6.86 -1.20
C PHE A 13 -9.56 7.51 -2.34
N HIS A 14 -9.73 8.80 -2.59
CA HIS A 14 -9.01 9.51 -3.65
C HIS A 14 -7.51 9.62 -3.41
N HIS A 15 -7.08 9.65 -2.14
CA HIS A 15 -5.65 9.63 -1.80
C HIS A 15 -4.92 8.43 -2.42
N ILE A 16 -5.55 7.25 -2.46
CA ILE A 16 -4.97 6.04 -3.05
C ILE A 16 -4.83 6.12 -4.58
N PHE A 17 -5.58 7.02 -5.23
CA PHE A 17 -5.55 7.25 -6.68
C PHE A 17 -4.81 8.55 -7.07
N ASP A 18 -4.14 9.22 -6.13
CA ASP A 18 -3.43 10.45 -6.43
C ASP A 18 -2.20 10.16 -7.32
N PHE A 19 -2.25 10.61 -8.57
CA PHE A 19 -1.16 10.45 -9.53
C PHE A 19 0.13 11.16 -9.11
N LYS A 20 0.08 12.12 -8.18
CA LYS A 20 1.29 12.74 -7.61
C LYS A 20 1.95 11.88 -6.54
N ALA A 21 1.22 10.91 -5.99
CA ALA A 21 1.66 9.96 -4.97
C ALA A 21 1.27 8.54 -5.40
N TYR A 22 1.77 8.12 -6.57
CA TYR A 22 1.47 6.80 -7.15
C TYR A 22 2.25 5.65 -6.47
N ASP A 23 3.05 5.95 -5.43
CA ASP A 23 3.78 5.00 -4.60
C ASP A 23 2.84 3.96 -3.97
N HIS A 24 1.64 4.37 -3.54
CA HIS A 24 0.62 3.48 -3.00
C HIS A 24 0.14 2.46 -4.04
N MET A 25 -0.17 2.93 -5.25
CA MET A 25 -0.59 2.05 -6.35
C MET A 25 0.53 1.09 -6.75
N LEU A 26 1.77 1.59 -6.80
CA LEU A 26 2.96 0.81 -7.13
C LEU A 26 3.24 -0.27 -6.08
N PHE A 27 3.11 0.08 -4.80
CA PHE A 27 3.23 -0.84 -3.69
C PHE A 27 2.17 -1.94 -3.77
N LEU A 28 0.89 -1.58 -3.96
CA LEU A 28 -0.21 -2.55 -4.11
C LEU A 28 0.01 -3.46 -5.33
N LEU A 29 0.54 -2.94 -6.43
CA LEU A 29 0.90 -3.71 -7.61
C LEU A 29 2.00 -4.74 -7.31
N ALA A 30 3.09 -4.32 -6.67
CA ALA A 30 4.17 -5.23 -6.28
C ALA A 30 3.67 -6.30 -5.31
N LEU A 31 2.89 -5.90 -4.31
CA LEU A 31 2.41 -6.75 -3.23
C LEU A 31 1.39 -7.79 -3.68
N SER A 32 0.48 -7.41 -4.57
CA SER A 32 -0.59 -8.29 -5.06
C SER A 32 -0.17 -9.20 -6.23
N ALA A 33 0.95 -8.90 -6.91
CA ALA A 33 1.40 -9.62 -8.11
C ALA A 33 1.49 -11.15 -7.93
N ILE A 34 1.80 -11.63 -6.72
CA ILE A 34 1.99 -13.05 -6.40
C ILE A 34 0.70 -13.82 -6.08
N TYR A 35 -0.40 -13.10 -5.87
CA TYR A 35 -1.69 -13.65 -5.48
C TYR A 35 -2.62 -13.84 -6.68
N THR A 36 -3.62 -14.70 -6.54
CA THR A 36 -4.70 -14.88 -7.52
C THR A 36 -6.05 -14.67 -6.87
N LEU A 37 -7.14 -14.67 -7.65
CA LEU A 37 -8.51 -14.58 -7.10
C LEU A 37 -8.83 -15.65 -6.05
N GLN A 38 -8.16 -16.81 -6.10
CA GLN A 38 -8.31 -17.88 -5.11
C GLN A 38 -7.73 -17.50 -3.74
N ASP A 39 -6.79 -16.55 -3.71
CA ASP A 39 -6.10 -16.10 -2.50
C ASP A 39 -6.77 -14.88 -1.84
N TRP A 40 -8.02 -14.54 -2.19
CA TRP A 40 -8.71 -13.32 -1.75
C TRP A 40 -8.65 -13.08 -0.23
N ARG A 41 -8.76 -14.12 0.60
CA ARG A 41 -8.65 -13.99 2.07
C ARG A 41 -7.26 -13.52 2.53
N LYS A 42 -6.21 -14.02 1.88
CA LYS A 42 -4.82 -13.62 2.18
C LYS A 42 -4.61 -12.17 1.75
N VAL A 43 -5.16 -11.80 0.60
CA VAL A 43 -5.08 -10.44 0.08
C VAL A 43 -5.77 -9.44 0.99
N ILE A 44 -7.00 -9.72 1.43
CA ILE A 44 -7.71 -8.85 2.39
C ILE A 44 -6.89 -8.72 3.68
N ALA A 45 -6.46 -9.84 4.28
CA ALA A 45 -5.66 -9.80 5.50
C ALA A 45 -4.39 -8.96 5.35
N LEU A 46 -3.77 -9.01 4.18
CA LEU A 46 -2.54 -8.30 3.88
C LEU A 46 -2.78 -6.80 3.65
N VAL A 47 -3.82 -6.42 2.90
CA VAL A 47 -4.24 -5.02 2.72
C VAL A 47 -4.60 -4.42 4.08
N THR A 48 -5.44 -5.08 4.86
CA THR A 48 -5.82 -4.61 6.21
C THR A 48 -4.60 -4.51 7.12
N SER A 49 -3.63 -5.43 7.04
CA SER A 49 -2.38 -5.35 7.80
C SER A 49 -1.58 -4.08 7.47
N PHE A 50 -1.49 -3.73 6.19
CA PHE A 50 -0.89 -2.47 5.77
C PHE A 50 -1.67 -1.26 6.30
N THR A 51 -3.00 -1.26 6.16
CA THR A 51 -3.86 -0.17 6.64
C THR A 51 -3.73 0.03 8.14
N ILE A 52 -3.59 -1.05 8.92
CA ILE A 52 -3.34 -0.97 10.38
C ILE A 52 -2.02 -0.24 10.66
N GLY A 53 -0.92 -0.66 10.03
CA GLY A 53 0.37 0.01 10.19
C GLY A 53 0.29 1.48 9.81
N HIS A 54 -0.30 1.76 8.65
CA HIS A 54 -0.50 3.13 8.14
C HIS A 54 -1.33 3.98 9.11
N SER A 55 -2.43 3.44 9.63
CA SER A 55 -3.31 4.14 10.56
C SER A 55 -2.58 4.55 11.84
N ILE A 56 -1.71 3.67 12.35
CA ILE A 56 -0.94 3.92 13.58
C ILE A 56 0.00 5.12 13.39
N THR A 57 0.86 5.11 12.38
CA THR A 57 1.83 6.20 12.18
C THR A 57 1.15 7.49 11.74
N LEU A 58 0.10 7.40 10.93
CA LEU A 58 -0.72 8.56 10.56
C LEU A 58 -1.35 9.22 11.80
N ALA A 59 -1.91 8.43 12.72
CA ALA A 59 -2.46 8.96 13.98
C ALA A 59 -1.37 9.59 14.84
N LEU A 60 -0.27 8.87 15.09
CA LEU A 60 0.83 9.36 15.92
C LEU A 60 1.44 10.66 15.38
N ALA A 61 1.66 10.73 14.07
CA ALA A 61 2.17 11.93 13.42
C ALA A 61 1.15 13.07 13.46
N THR A 62 -0.14 12.77 13.26
CA THR A 62 -1.24 13.75 13.37
C THR A 62 -1.27 14.42 14.74
N PHE A 63 -1.15 13.63 15.81
CA PHE A 63 -1.10 14.12 17.20
C PHE A 63 0.26 14.71 17.60
N LYS A 64 1.22 14.83 16.67
CA LYS A 64 2.58 15.33 16.92
C LYS A 64 3.36 14.53 17.97
N ILE A 65 3.01 13.26 18.18
CA ILE A 65 3.71 12.37 19.13
C ILE A 65 5.08 11.99 18.56
N ILE A 66 5.15 11.81 17.24
CA ILE A 66 6.37 11.48 16.50
C ILE A 66 6.58 12.48 15.36
N GLN A 67 7.84 12.81 15.09
CA GLN A 67 8.27 13.66 13.98
C GLN A 67 9.40 12.96 13.25
N PHE A 68 9.38 13.02 11.94
CA PHE A 68 10.38 12.39 11.08
C PHE A 68 10.84 13.36 10.00
N ASP A 69 12.04 13.11 9.50
CA ASP A 69 12.52 13.76 8.30
C ASP A 69 11.70 13.28 7.09
N THR A 70 11.06 14.24 6.41
CA THR A 70 10.21 13.94 5.25
C THR A 70 11.04 13.35 4.11
N ALA A 71 12.28 13.81 3.91
CA ALA A 71 13.18 13.28 2.89
C ALA A 71 13.48 11.79 3.14
N LEU A 72 13.74 11.43 4.41
CA LEU A 72 13.97 10.03 4.79
C LEU A 72 12.75 9.15 4.51
N ILE A 73 11.55 9.62 4.85
CA ILE A 73 10.33 8.84 4.60
C ILE A 73 10.05 8.68 3.10
N GLU A 74 10.18 9.77 2.33
CA GLU A 74 10.03 9.75 0.87
C GLU A 74 10.99 8.77 0.21
N PHE A 75 12.19 8.59 0.76
CA PHE A 75 13.15 7.58 0.28
C PHE A 75 12.83 6.16 0.77
N LEU A 76 12.40 6.00 2.02
CA LEU A 76 12.10 4.68 2.58
C LEU A 76 10.87 4.05 1.94
N ILE A 77 9.87 4.84 1.52
CA ILE A 77 8.69 4.34 0.82
C ILE A 77 9.08 3.50 -0.42
N PRO A 78 9.77 4.02 -1.44
CA PRO A 78 10.15 3.23 -2.59
C PRO A 78 11.13 2.11 -2.23
N VAL A 79 11.98 2.25 -1.20
CA VAL A 79 12.78 1.12 -0.69
C VAL A 79 11.90 -0.06 -0.27
N THR A 80 10.78 0.18 0.43
CA THR A 80 9.85 -0.91 0.79
C THR A 80 9.20 -1.58 -0.43
N ILE A 81 8.94 -0.82 -1.50
CA ILE A 81 8.45 -1.36 -2.77
C ILE A 81 9.50 -2.25 -3.41
N LEU A 82 10.76 -1.80 -3.45
CA LEU A 82 11.87 -2.58 -3.99
C LEU A 82 12.06 -3.89 -3.23
N LEU A 83 12.01 -3.85 -1.90
CA LEU A 83 12.08 -5.04 -1.05
C LEU A 83 10.92 -6.01 -1.33
N THR A 84 9.71 -5.50 -1.57
CA THR A 84 8.55 -6.32 -1.97
C THR A 84 8.81 -7.02 -3.30
N CYS A 85 9.36 -6.31 -4.29
CA CYS A 85 9.72 -6.90 -5.58
C CYS A 85 10.80 -7.99 -5.45
N VAL A 86 11.80 -7.76 -4.60
CA VAL A 86 12.85 -8.74 -4.30
C VAL A 86 12.27 -10.00 -3.66
N THR A 87 11.36 -9.87 -2.69
CA THR A 87 10.72 -11.04 -2.07
C THR A 87 9.86 -11.83 -3.05
N ASN A 88 9.20 -11.17 -4.01
CA ASN A 88 8.49 -11.85 -5.10
C ASN A 88 9.42 -12.74 -5.93
N PHE A 89 10.63 -12.26 -6.28
CA PHE A 89 11.61 -13.03 -7.02
C PHE A 89 12.12 -14.25 -6.26
N PHE A 90 12.34 -14.13 -4.94
CA PHE A 90 12.71 -15.28 -4.10
C PHE A 90 11.60 -16.32 -4.00
N LYS A 91 10.33 -15.89 -3.93
CA LYS A 91 9.17 -16.78 -3.87
C LYS A 91 9.03 -17.63 -5.14
N LEU A 92 9.34 -17.05 -6.31
CA LEU A 92 9.36 -17.79 -7.59
C LEU A 92 10.41 -18.92 -7.62
N LYS A 93 11.47 -18.83 -6.81
CA LYS A 93 12.54 -19.85 -6.72
C LYS A 93 12.20 -21.04 -5.81
N GLY A 94 10.97 -21.14 -5.31
CA GLY A 94 10.50 -22.29 -4.53
C GLY A 94 10.71 -22.18 -3.01
N ALA A 95 11.10 -21.01 -2.50
CA ALA A 95 11.26 -20.75 -1.06
C ALA A 95 9.91 -20.54 -0.32
N ALA A 96 8.88 -21.32 -0.64
CA ALA A 96 7.55 -21.19 -0.05
C ALA A 96 7.43 -22.07 1.21
N ALA A 97 7.79 -21.52 2.37
CA ALA A 97 7.42 -22.14 3.64
C ALA A 97 5.88 -22.13 3.81
N LYS A 98 5.30 -23.26 4.24
CA LYS A 98 3.89 -23.33 4.66
C LYS A 98 3.71 -22.45 5.89
N GLN A 99 3.24 -21.21 5.71
CA GLN A 99 2.95 -20.30 6.81
C GLN A 99 1.44 -20.16 7.03
N PRO A 100 1.00 -19.99 8.30
CA PRO A 100 -0.39 -19.66 8.61
C PRO A 100 -0.79 -18.33 7.97
N THR A 101 -2.06 -18.22 7.57
CA THR A 101 -2.57 -17.12 6.74
C THR A 101 -2.57 -15.75 7.42
N ILE A 102 -2.65 -15.68 8.76
CA ILE A 102 -2.82 -14.43 9.52
C ILE A 102 -1.49 -13.92 10.10
N PHE A 103 -0.60 -14.79 10.56
CA PHE A 103 0.73 -14.43 11.08
C PHE A 103 1.85 -14.74 10.07
N SER A 104 1.54 -14.60 8.77
CA SER A 104 2.58 -14.79 7.76
C SER A 104 3.59 -13.66 7.84
N LEU A 105 4.84 -13.95 7.46
CA LEU A 105 5.89 -12.94 7.33
C LEU A 105 5.44 -11.78 6.42
N HIS A 106 4.58 -12.06 5.43
CA HIS A 106 4.08 -11.04 4.50
C HIS A 106 3.15 -10.05 5.19
N ASN A 107 2.32 -10.50 6.15
CA ASN A 107 1.45 -9.58 6.90
C ASN A 107 2.27 -8.70 7.84
N LEU A 108 3.31 -9.26 8.49
CA LEU A 108 4.21 -8.48 9.32
C LEU A 108 4.97 -7.43 8.50
N MET A 109 5.46 -7.82 7.32
CA MET A 109 6.07 -6.88 6.37
C MET A 109 5.06 -5.81 5.93
N ALA A 110 3.82 -6.18 5.64
CA ALA A 110 2.77 -5.23 5.27
C ALA A 110 2.50 -4.21 6.38
N VAL A 111 2.42 -4.64 7.65
CA VAL A 111 2.33 -3.71 8.80
C VAL A 111 3.52 -2.77 8.82
N PHE A 112 4.75 -3.29 8.73
CA PHE A 112 5.97 -2.49 8.76
C PHE A 112 6.02 -1.46 7.63
N PHE A 113 5.65 -1.86 6.41
CA PHE A 113 5.59 -0.96 5.26
C PHE A 113 4.47 0.08 5.41
N GLY A 114 3.33 -0.32 5.98
CA GLY A 114 2.24 0.58 6.34
C GLY A 114 2.70 1.65 7.32
N LEU A 115 3.45 1.28 8.36
CA LEU A 115 4.03 2.25 9.31
C LEU A 115 4.86 3.31 8.56
N ILE A 116 5.70 2.89 7.61
CA ILE A 116 6.53 3.81 6.81
C ILE A 116 5.66 4.73 5.94
N HIS A 117 4.73 4.17 5.17
CA HIS A 117 3.88 4.95 4.26
C HIS A 117 2.99 5.96 5.00
N GLY A 118 2.42 5.59 6.15
CA GLY A 118 1.53 6.47 6.92
C GLY A 118 2.20 7.77 7.40
N MET A 119 3.53 7.79 7.48
CA MET A 119 4.29 9.00 7.82
C MET A 119 4.32 10.02 6.67
N GLY A 120 4.38 9.57 5.41
CA GLY A 120 4.53 10.45 4.23
C GLY A 120 3.34 11.37 4.02
N PHE A 121 2.14 10.91 4.35
CA PHE A 121 0.91 11.70 4.18
C PHE A 121 0.52 12.55 5.40
N SER A 122 1.20 12.35 6.53
CA SER A 122 0.79 12.91 7.82
C SER A 122 0.80 14.44 7.86
N ASN A 123 1.76 15.09 7.20
CA ASN A 123 1.86 16.55 7.17
C ASN A 123 0.71 17.21 6.41
N PHE A 124 0.27 16.61 5.30
CA PHE A 124 -0.88 17.09 4.54
C PHE A 124 -2.17 16.90 5.35
N LEU A 125 -2.39 15.69 5.89
CA LEU A 125 -3.61 15.39 6.62
C LEU A 125 -3.73 16.27 7.88
N ARG A 126 -2.63 16.57 8.56
CA ARG A 126 -2.61 17.52 9.69
C ARG A 126 -3.11 18.93 9.35
N GLN A 127 -2.86 19.41 8.14
CA GLN A 127 -3.32 20.74 7.71
C GLN A 127 -4.82 20.74 7.39
N MET A 128 -5.37 19.57 7.02
CA MET A 128 -6.79 19.38 6.73
C MET A 128 -7.60 19.08 8.00
N LEU A 129 -7.04 18.29 8.91
CA LEU A 129 -7.66 17.88 10.17
C LEU A 129 -7.77 19.07 11.14
N GLY A 130 -8.90 19.15 11.85
CA GLY A 130 -9.09 20.14 12.91
C GLY A 130 -9.83 21.42 12.53
N ARG A 131 -10.22 21.61 11.26
CA ARG A 131 -11.05 22.77 10.91
C ARG A 131 -12.52 22.66 11.36
N ASN A 132 -13.12 21.45 11.43
CA ASN A 132 -14.58 21.30 11.59
C ASN A 132 -15.08 19.99 12.26
N GLY A 133 -14.34 19.33 13.17
CA GLY A 133 -14.89 18.12 13.82
C GLY A 133 -13.94 17.27 14.68
N ASN A 134 -14.41 16.09 15.11
CA ASN A 134 -13.66 15.14 15.92
C ASN A 134 -12.57 14.43 15.09
N ILE A 135 -11.31 14.68 15.43
CA ILE A 135 -10.12 14.14 14.73
C ILE A 135 -10.14 12.61 14.65
N TRP A 136 -10.59 11.91 15.69
CA TRP A 136 -10.67 10.45 15.68
C TRP A 136 -11.66 9.93 14.64
N GLN A 137 -12.81 10.60 14.50
CA GLN A 137 -13.80 10.24 13.47
C GLN A 137 -13.28 10.51 12.07
N GLN A 138 -12.54 11.62 11.90
CA GLN A 138 -11.92 11.98 10.62
C GLN A 138 -10.83 10.99 10.21
N LEU A 139 -9.95 10.60 11.15
CA LEU A 139 -8.93 9.57 10.94
C LEU A 139 -9.54 8.21 10.62
N LEU A 140 -10.59 7.81 11.35
CA LEU A 140 -11.28 6.55 11.09
C LEU A 140 -11.91 6.54 9.69
N ALA A 141 -12.68 7.60 9.35
CA ALA A 141 -13.28 7.78 8.04
C ALA A 141 -12.25 7.73 6.91
N PHE A 142 -11.14 8.44 7.09
CA PHE A 142 -10.05 8.48 6.13
C PHE A 142 -9.41 7.11 5.90
N ASN A 143 -9.11 6.36 6.96
CA ASN A 143 -8.55 5.02 6.82
C ASN A 143 -9.54 4.00 6.22
N ILE A 144 -10.84 4.14 6.49
CA ILE A 144 -11.88 3.35 5.78
C ILE A 144 -11.84 3.65 4.28
N GLY A 145 -11.73 4.94 3.91
CA GLY A 145 -11.57 5.35 2.51
C GLY A 145 -10.34 4.73 1.86
N ILE A 146 -9.20 4.75 2.56
CA ILE A 146 -7.97 4.09 2.13
C ILE A 146 -8.20 2.60 1.88
N GLU A 147 -8.72 1.87 2.87
CA GLU A 147 -8.91 0.41 2.76
C GLU A 147 -9.82 0.06 1.55
N LEU A 148 -10.90 0.82 1.34
CA LEU A 148 -11.78 0.65 0.18
C LEU A 148 -11.04 0.91 -1.15
N GLY A 149 -10.25 1.97 -1.23
CA GLY A 149 -9.44 2.28 -2.42
C GLY A 149 -8.41 1.18 -2.70
N GLN A 150 -7.71 0.70 -1.67
CA GLN A 150 -6.72 -0.37 -1.79
C GLN A 150 -7.36 -1.68 -2.26
N LEU A 151 -8.50 -2.08 -1.67
CA LEU A 151 -9.22 -3.28 -2.06
C LEU A 151 -9.73 -3.20 -3.52
N LEU A 152 -10.17 -2.02 -3.97
CA LEU A 152 -10.57 -1.81 -5.35
C LEU A 152 -9.40 -2.00 -6.33
N ILE A 153 -8.27 -1.34 -6.09
CA ILE A 153 -7.07 -1.45 -6.93
C ILE A 153 -6.58 -2.90 -6.98
N VAL A 154 -6.47 -3.54 -5.83
CA VAL A 154 -6.02 -4.94 -5.78
C VAL A 154 -7.03 -5.87 -6.47
N GLY A 155 -8.33 -5.62 -6.31
CA GLY A 155 -9.37 -6.33 -7.04
C GLY A 155 -9.17 -6.25 -8.56
N ILE A 156 -8.89 -5.05 -9.08
CA ILE A 156 -8.59 -4.82 -10.50
C ILE A 156 -7.34 -5.62 -10.92
N ILE A 157 -6.25 -5.57 -10.14
CA ILE A 157 -5.01 -6.29 -10.46
C ILE A 157 -5.25 -7.81 -10.50
N LEU A 158 -6.02 -8.36 -9.56
CA LEU A 158 -6.34 -9.78 -9.53
C LEU A 158 -7.22 -10.21 -10.72
N VAL A 159 -8.18 -9.36 -11.13
CA VAL A 159 -9.01 -9.60 -12.32
C VAL A 159 -8.16 -9.56 -13.59
N LEU A 160 -7.28 -8.57 -13.74
CA LEU A 160 -6.35 -8.48 -14.87
C LEU A 160 -5.42 -9.69 -14.92
N GLY A 161 -4.89 -10.12 -13.77
CA GLY A 161 -4.09 -11.33 -13.66
C GLY A 161 -4.89 -12.58 -14.07
N PHE A 162 -6.13 -12.71 -13.62
CA PHE A 162 -7.02 -13.80 -14.02
C PHE A 162 -7.22 -13.84 -15.54
N LEU A 163 -7.52 -12.71 -16.17
CA LEU A 163 -7.68 -12.60 -17.63
C LEU A 163 -6.37 -12.91 -18.35
N ALA A 164 -5.23 -12.40 -17.89
CA ALA A 164 -3.92 -12.72 -18.46
C ALA A 164 -3.64 -14.23 -18.45
N MET A 165 -3.93 -14.90 -17.32
CA MET A 165 -3.69 -16.33 -17.17
C MET A 165 -4.68 -17.21 -17.95
N HIS A 166 -5.96 -16.83 -18.04
CA HIS A 166 -7.00 -17.69 -18.62
C HIS A 166 -7.33 -17.36 -20.08
N LEU A 167 -7.34 -16.08 -20.46
CA LEU A 167 -7.64 -15.66 -21.82
C LEU A 167 -6.37 -15.67 -22.69
N PHE A 168 -5.27 -15.10 -22.17
CA PHE A 168 -4.01 -14.97 -22.91
C PHE A 168 -3.01 -16.10 -22.61
N ARG A 169 -3.38 -17.07 -21.76
CA ARG A 169 -2.54 -18.22 -21.35
C ARG A 169 -1.15 -17.81 -20.83
N ALA A 170 -1.04 -16.61 -20.26
CA ALA A 170 0.20 -16.15 -19.65
C ALA A 170 0.53 -17.01 -18.42
N LYS A 171 1.80 -17.35 -18.23
CA LYS A 171 2.22 -18.09 -17.04
C LYS A 171 2.20 -17.14 -15.83
N LYS A 172 1.73 -17.63 -14.69
CA LYS A 172 1.78 -16.88 -13.41
C LYS A 172 3.19 -16.37 -13.09
N ARG A 173 4.22 -17.15 -13.44
CA ARG A 173 5.63 -16.75 -13.30
C ARG A 173 5.93 -15.46 -14.09
N ASP A 174 5.52 -15.42 -15.36
CA ASP A 174 5.81 -14.30 -16.25
C ASP A 174 5.04 -13.04 -15.79
N TRP A 175 3.79 -13.20 -15.36
CA TRP A 175 3.02 -12.14 -14.71
C TRP A 175 3.74 -11.53 -13.51
N ILE A 176 4.20 -12.36 -12.57
CA ILE A 176 4.94 -11.91 -11.39
C ILE A 176 6.25 -11.22 -11.80
N MET A 177 7.00 -11.78 -12.75
CA MET A 177 8.27 -11.23 -13.20
C MET A 177 8.07 -9.86 -13.86
N VAL A 178 7.10 -9.71 -14.76
CA VAL A 178 6.83 -8.45 -15.46
C VAL A 178 6.42 -7.38 -14.46
N LEU A 179 5.42 -7.65 -13.61
CA LEU A 179 4.93 -6.65 -12.66
C LEU A 179 6.00 -6.28 -11.62
N SER A 180 6.71 -7.26 -11.07
CA SER A 180 7.74 -6.98 -10.06
C SER A 180 8.96 -6.28 -10.66
N SER A 181 9.32 -6.56 -11.91
CA SER A 181 10.44 -5.87 -12.57
C SER A 181 10.08 -4.44 -12.94
N ALA A 182 8.87 -4.22 -13.46
CA ALA A 182 8.36 -2.87 -13.72
C ALA A 182 8.28 -2.04 -12.44
N ALA A 183 7.70 -2.62 -11.37
CA ALA A 183 7.60 -1.96 -10.07
C ALA A 183 8.98 -1.66 -9.46
N ALA A 184 9.93 -2.60 -9.54
CA ALA A 184 11.29 -2.38 -9.08
C ALA A 184 12.00 -1.26 -9.86
N GLY A 185 11.85 -1.22 -11.19
CA GLY A 185 12.42 -0.16 -12.01
C GLY A 185 11.88 1.22 -11.66
N ILE A 186 10.56 1.34 -11.52
CA ILE A 186 9.91 2.60 -11.12
C ILE A 186 10.31 2.99 -9.69
N SER A 187 10.38 2.04 -8.77
CA SER A 187 10.84 2.25 -7.39
C SER A 187 12.28 2.79 -7.33
N LEU A 188 13.19 2.29 -8.17
CA LEU A 188 14.55 2.82 -8.27
C LEU A 188 14.58 4.26 -8.78
N ILE A 189 13.73 4.59 -9.76
CA ILE A 189 13.58 5.97 -10.25
C ILE A 189 13.08 6.87 -9.12
N LEU A 190 12.02 6.46 -8.41
CA LEU A 190 11.48 7.20 -7.26
C LEU A 190 12.55 7.45 -6.18
N MET A 191 13.40 6.47 -5.88
CA MET A 191 14.51 6.64 -4.94
C MET A 191 15.50 7.72 -5.40
N MET A 192 15.81 7.78 -6.70
CA MET A 192 16.73 8.77 -7.27
C MET A 192 16.16 10.18 -7.36
N GLU A 193 14.83 10.31 -7.41
CA GLU A 193 14.14 11.61 -7.43
C GLU A 193 13.98 12.21 -6.02
N THR A 194 14.29 11.45 -4.97
CA THR A 194 14.20 11.96 -3.60
C THR A 194 15.30 12.97 -3.29
N SER A 195 14.99 13.93 -2.42
CA SER A 195 15.90 15.01 -1.99
C SER A 195 17.15 14.55 -1.21
N ILE A 196 17.31 13.24 -0.98
CA ILE A 196 18.51 12.65 -0.37
C ILE A 196 19.67 12.56 -1.37
N PHE A 197 19.37 12.47 -2.67
CA PHE A 197 20.33 12.37 -3.77
C PHE A 197 20.29 13.62 -4.65
#